data_AF-A0A7C6WSM5-F1
#
_entry.id   AF-A0A7C6WSM5-F1
#
_cell.length_a   1.000
_cell.length_b   1.000
_cell.length_c   1.000
_cell.angle_alpha   90.00
_cell.angle_beta   90.00
_cell.angle_gamma   90.00
#
_symmetry.space_group_name_H-M   'P 1'
#
loop_
_entity.id
_entity.type
_entity.pdbx_description
1 polymer ?
#
loop_
_entity_poly.entity_id
_entity_poly.type
_entity_poly.pdbx_seq_one_letter_code
_entity_poly.pdbx_strand_id
1 'polypeptide(L)'
;KLNTKVRGIEFSLLQRCASHIGSLTDVNEAYMAGEMAVRYAVEGKTDYMVAFERAEGSEYKCNTKLIKLDDVANTEKTVPREWINKEGNGVTEDFIKYALPLIQGESTPPLEDGLPRFAKLKKVLAKK
;
A
#
# COMPACT_ATOMS: atom_id res chain seq x y z
N LYS A 1 10.53 35.07 -12.86
CA LYS A 1 9.38 34.97 -11.93
C LYS A 1 8.11 34.98 -12.77
N LEU A 2 7.26 33.96 -12.66
CA LEU A 2 5.94 33.97 -13.30
C LEU A 2 5.06 34.95 -12.49
N ASN A 3 4.47 35.97 -13.13
CA ASN A 3 3.68 37.01 -12.45
C ASN A 3 2.30 36.46 -12.03
N THR A 4 2.30 35.44 -11.17
CA THR A 4 1.12 34.64 -10.85
C THR A 4 1.05 34.46 -9.34
N LYS A 5 -0.13 34.69 -8.77
CA LYS A 5 -0.39 34.42 -7.35
C LYS A 5 -0.40 32.91 -7.12
N VAL A 6 0.39 32.44 -6.16
CA VAL A 6 0.51 31.01 -5.81
C VAL A 6 0.12 30.77 -4.35
N ARG A 7 -0.32 29.55 -4.04
CA ARG A 7 -0.55 29.04 -2.68
C ARG A 7 -0.01 27.60 -2.60
N GLY A 8 0.90 27.36 -1.66
CA GLY A 8 1.37 26.01 -1.33
C GLY A 8 0.53 25.42 -0.19
N ILE A 9 0.27 24.11 -0.26
CA ILE A 9 -0.34 23.32 0.82
C ILE A 9 0.48 22.03 0.91
N GLU A 10 0.82 21.63 2.14
CA GLU A 10 1.49 20.37 2.43
C GLU A 10 0.52 19.46 3.20
N PHE A 11 0.27 18.25 2.70
CA PHE A 11 -0.67 17.33 3.35
C PHE A 11 -0.07 16.57 4.52
N SER A 12 1.25 16.37 4.57
CA SER A 12 1.97 15.75 5.68
C SER A 12 1.28 14.46 6.18
N LEU A 13 0.74 14.44 7.39
CA LEU A 13 0.05 13.30 7.97
C LEU A 13 -1.24 12.90 7.23
N LEU A 14 -1.94 13.87 6.63
CA LEU A 14 -3.25 13.62 6.01
C LEU A 14 -3.14 12.55 4.92
N GLN A 15 -2.09 12.58 4.10
CA GLN A 15 -1.94 11.65 2.97
C GLN A 15 -1.65 10.20 3.39
N ARG A 16 -1.18 9.96 4.62
CA ARG A 16 -0.86 8.60 5.13
C ARG A 16 -1.79 8.11 6.23
N CYS A 17 -2.70 8.96 6.70
CA CYS A 17 -3.72 8.64 7.70
C CYS A 17 -5.14 8.83 7.14
N ALA A 18 -5.29 8.78 5.82
CA ALA A 18 -6.55 8.98 5.12
C ALA A 18 -7.42 7.70 5.03
N SER A 19 -7.53 6.92 6.12
CA SER A 19 -8.32 5.67 6.12
C SER A 19 -9.80 5.87 5.78
N HIS A 20 -10.30 7.12 5.84
CA HIS A 20 -11.66 7.50 5.43
C HIS A 20 -11.87 7.44 3.90
N ILE A 21 -10.79 7.41 3.10
CA ILE A 21 -10.80 7.30 1.63
C ILE A 21 -9.73 6.31 1.16
N GLY A 22 -9.45 5.28 1.97
CA GLY A 22 -8.45 4.27 1.63
C GLY A 22 -8.86 3.44 0.42
N SER A 23 -7.89 3.01 -0.38
CA SER A 23 -8.13 2.07 -1.47
C SER A 23 -8.62 0.73 -0.92
N LEU A 24 -9.69 0.20 -1.50
CA LEU A 24 -10.16 -1.14 -1.17
C LEU A 24 -9.12 -2.21 -1.52
N THR A 25 -8.43 -2.05 -2.66
CA THR A 25 -7.32 -2.92 -3.06
C THR A 25 -6.25 -2.99 -1.97
N ASP A 26 -5.72 -1.85 -1.54
CA ASP A 26 -4.67 -1.78 -0.50
C ASP A 26 -5.13 -2.41 0.83
N VAL A 27 -6.36 -2.11 1.25
CA VAL A 27 -6.94 -2.69 2.49
C VAL A 27 -7.03 -4.22 2.43
N ASN A 28 -7.50 -4.76 1.30
CA ASN A 28 -7.62 -6.21 1.12
C ASN A 28 -6.25 -6.89 1.04
N GLU A 29 -5.31 -6.30 0.29
CA GLU A 29 -3.96 -6.83 0.16
C GLU A 29 -3.20 -6.79 1.50
N ALA A 30 -3.31 -5.69 2.25
CA ALA A 30 -2.71 -5.59 3.59
C ALA A 30 -3.26 -6.65 4.56
N TYR A 31 -4.57 -6.91 4.54
CA TYR A 31 -5.18 -7.98 5.33
C TYR A 31 -4.65 -9.36 4.89
N MET A 32 -4.63 -9.62 3.58
CA MET A 32 -4.13 -10.87 3.00
C MET A 32 -2.67 -11.15 3.39
N ALA A 33 -1.79 -10.14 3.38
CA ALA A 33 -0.41 -10.30 3.80
C ALA A 33 -0.28 -10.77 5.26
N GLY A 34 -1.05 -10.17 6.16
CA GLY A 34 -1.09 -10.55 7.57
C GLY A 34 -1.63 -11.96 7.79
N GLU A 35 -2.73 -12.32 7.11
CA GLU A 35 -3.31 -13.67 7.16
C GLU A 35 -2.29 -14.71 6.68
N MET A 36 -1.68 -14.49 5.52
CA MET A 36 -0.72 -15.42 4.94
C MET A 36 0.55 -15.55 5.78
N ALA A 37 1.02 -14.47 6.40
CA ALA A 37 2.17 -14.53 7.30
C ALA A 37 1.93 -15.48 8.48
N VAL A 38 0.74 -15.44 9.10
CA VAL A 38 0.37 -16.35 10.18
C VAL A 38 0.26 -17.79 9.67
N ARG A 39 -0.39 -18.00 8.52
CA ARG A 39 -0.52 -19.34 7.92
C ARG A 39 0.85 -19.98 7.68
N TYR A 40 1.76 -19.27 7.03
CA TYR A 40 3.10 -19.77 6.77
C TYR A 40 3.91 -20.02 8.05
N ALA A 41 3.78 -19.17 9.06
CA ALA A 41 4.43 -19.39 10.35
C ALA A 41 3.92 -20.68 11.03
N VAL A 42 2.61 -20.94 10.99
CA VAL A 42 2.00 -22.18 11.52
C VAL A 42 2.45 -23.41 10.73
N GLU A 43 2.69 -23.28 9.43
CA GLU A 43 3.29 -24.32 8.57
C GLU A 43 4.80 -24.53 8.83
N GLY A 44 5.40 -23.81 9.78
CA GLY A 44 6.80 -23.93 10.14
C GLY A 44 7.77 -23.19 9.23
N LYS A 45 7.29 -22.25 8.41
CA LYS A 45 8.17 -21.37 7.62
C LYS A 45 8.75 -20.29 8.52
N THR A 46 10.08 -20.12 8.46
CA THR A 46 10.84 -19.10 9.19
C THR A 46 11.79 -18.36 8.25
N ASP A 47 12.14 -17.12 8.59
CA ASP A 47 13.08 -16.28 7.83
C ASP A 47 12.60 -15.86 6.43
N TYR A 48 11.27 -15.71 6.28
CA TYR A 48 10.64 -15.21 5.06
C TYR A 48 9.77 -13.97 5.30
N MET A 49 9.65 -13.15 4.25
CA MET A 49 8.65 -12.09 4.12
C MET A 49 7.55 -12.56 3.16
N VAL A 50 6.29 -12.25 3.48
CA VAL A 50 5.19 -12.34 2.51
C VAL A 50 5.28 -11.15 1.56
N ALA A 51 5.47 -11.44 0.28
CA ALA A 51 5.51 -10.45 -0.79
C ALA A 51 4.33 -10.64 -1.74
N PHE A 52 3.99 -9.59 -2.48
CA PHE A 52 3.01 -9.66 -3.56
C PHE A 52 3.67 -9.93 -4.89
N GLU A 53 3.03 -10.78 -5.69
CA GLU A 53 3.33 -10.97 -7.10
C GLU A 53 2.08 -10.68 -7.93
N ARG A 54 2.21 -9.82 -8.93
CA ARG A 54 1.12 -9.53 -9.86
C ARG A 54 0.96 -10.75 -10.78
N ALA A 55 -0.23 -11.32 -10.82
CA ALA A 55 -0.54 -12.43 -11.70
C ALA A 55 -0.47 -11.99 -13.17
N GLU A 56 -0.16 -12.93 -14.06
CA GLU A 56 -0.24 -12.71 -15.50
C GLU A 56 -1.69 -12.54 -15.95
N GLY A 57 -1.92 -11.67 -16.94
CA GLY A 57 -3.24 -11.44 -17.53
C GLY A 57 -3.58 -9.97 -17.69
N SER A 58 -4.76 -9.71 -18.26
CA SER A 58 -5.29 -8.37 -18.48
C SER A 58 -5.94 -7.76 -17.23
N GLU A 59 -6.40 -8.60 -16.31
CA GLU A 59 -7.03 -8.17 -15.07
C GLU A 59 -6.00 -8.07 -13.94
N TYR A 60 -6.14 -7.05 -13.09
CA TYR A 60 -5.28 -6.92 -11.93
C TYR A 60 -5.63 -7.96 -10.88
N LYS A 61 -4.66 -8.81 -10.57
CA LYS A 61 -4.71 -9.74 -9.44
C LYS A 61 -3.32 -9.83 -8.80
N CYS A 62 -3.28 -9.81 -7.48
CA CYS A 62 -2.07 -10.04 -6.71
C CYS A 62 -2.18 -11.36 -5.96
N ASN A 63 -1.18 -12.22 -6.11
CA ASN A 63 -0.99 -13.40 -5.28
C ASN A 63 0.07 -13.08 -4.22
N THR A 64 0.15 -13.93 -3.20
CA THR A 64 1.24 -13.88 -2.22
C THR A 64 2.32 -14.89 -2.57
N LYS A 65 3.57 -14.55 -2.27
CA LYS A 65 4.72 -15.45 -2.32
C LYS A 65 5.63 -15.23 -1.12
N LEU A 66 6.45 -16.23 -0.81
CA LEU A 66 7.50 -16.11 0.19
C LEU A 66 8.82 -15.71 -0.47
N ILE A 67 9.48 -14.69 0.11
CA ILE A 67 10.84 -14.29 -0.25
C ILE A 67 11.70 -14.38 1.01
N LYS A 68 12.92 -14.91 0.91
CA LYS A 68 13.83 -14.97 2.06
C LYS A 68 14.17 -13.56 2.53
N LEU A 69 14.28 -13.37 3.84
CA LEU A 69 14.64 -12.06 4.39
C LEU A 69 16.01 -11.58 3.89
N ASP A 70 16.97 -12.48 3.71
CA ASP A 70 18.30 -12.17 3.17
C ASP A 70 18.25 -11.59 1.74
N ASP A 71 17.30 -12.04 0.91
CA ASP A 71 17.14 -11.54 -0.46
C ASP A 71 16.51 -10.14 -0.50
N VAL A 72 15.78 -9.77 0.56
CA VAL A 72 15.08 -8.48 0.67
C VAL A 72 15.94 -7.44 1.39
N ALA A 73 16.76 -7.87 2.34
CA ALA A 73 17.61 -7.01 3.13
C ALA A 73 18.51 -6.14 2.24
N ASN A 74 18.52 -4.82 2.50
CA ASN A 74 19.31 -3.83 1.75
C ASN A 74 18.99 -3.73 0.25
N THR A 75 17.84 -4.26 -0.20
CA THR A 75 17.34 -4.05 -1.55
C THR A 75 16.24 -2.99 -1.55
N GLU A 76 16.12 -2.27 -2.66
CA GLU A 76 15.06 -1.26 -2.84
C GLU A 76 14.37 -1.44 -4.19
N LYS A 77 13.07 -1.12 -4.22
CA LYS A 77 12.33 -0.99 -5.47
C LYS A 77 12.32 0.49 -5.88
N THR A 78 13.24 0.86 -6.77
CA THR A 78 13.29 2.22 -7.31
C THR A 78 12.11 2.48 -8.25
N VAL A 79 11.70 3.75 -8.36
CA VAL A 79 10.81 4.19 -9.44
C VAL A 79 11.61 4.13 -10.75
N PRO A 80 11.20 3.30 -11.74
CA PRO A 80 11.88 3.21 -13.03
C PRO A 80 11.95 4.57 -13.74
N ARG A 81 13.06 4.87 -14.42
CA ARG A 81 13.27 6.19 -15.05
C ARG A 81 12.29 6.43 -16.19
N GLU A 82 11.90 5.36 -16.88
CA GLU A 82 10.91 5.31 -17.95
C GLU A 82 9.48 5.62 -17.46
N TRP A 83 9.23 5.58 -16.16
CA TRP A 83 7.96 6.02 -15.57
C TRP A 83 7.83 7.54 -15.48
N ILE A 84 8.91 8.29 -15.72
CA ILE A 84 8.94 9.75 -15.73
C ILE A 84 9.10 10.21 -17.17
N ASN A 85 8.27 11.17 -17.61
CA ASN A 85 8.30 11.68 -18.98
C ASN A 85 9.65 12.34 -19.36
N LYS A 86 9.84 12.58 -20.66
CA LYS A 86 11.08 13.15 -21.19
C LYS A 86 11.38 14.53 -20.61
N GLU A 87 10.34 15.32 -20.37
CA GLU A 87 10.40 16.67 -19.81
C GLU A 87 10.69 16.68 -18.30
N GLY A 88 10.55 15.54 -17.61
CA GLY A 88 10.86 15.39 -16.19
C GLY A 88 9.84 16.01 -15.23
N ASN A 89 8.64 16.33 -15.71
CA ASN A 89 7.60 17.03 -14.94
C ASN A 89 6.27 16.25 -14.85
N GLY A 90 6.25 15.00 -15.29
CA GLY A 90 5.07 14.14 -15.28
C GLY A 90 5.43 12.65 -15.33
N VAL A 91 4.39 11.82 -15.23
CA VAL A 91 4.50 10.36 -15.28
C VAL A 91 4.07 9.83 -16.66
N THR A 92 4.57 8.66 -17.04
CA THR A 92 4.20 8.01 -18.29
C THR A 92 3.00 7.08 -18.13
N GLU A 93 2.45 6.63 -19.25
CA GLU A 93 1.34 5.68 -19.27
C GLU A 93 1.69 4.35 -18.56
N ASP A 94 2.95 3.93 -18.57
CA ASP A 94 3.38 2.71 -17.90
C ASP A 94 3.28 2.83 -16.38
N PHE A 95 3.58 4.00 -15.83
CA PHE A 95 3.32 4.28 -14.42
C PHE A 95 1.83 4.23 -14.10
N ILE A 96 1.00 4.84 -14.96
CA ILE A 96 -0.45 4.88 -14.76
C ILE A 96 -1.00 3.45 -14.76
N LYS A 97 -0.62 2.60 -15.71
CA LYS A 97 -1.00 1.18 -15.75
C LYS A 97 -0.55 0.40 -14.51
N TYR A 98 0.61 0.73 -13.97
CA TYR A 98 1.12 0.13 -12.74
C TYR A 98 0.31 0.56 -11.52
N ALA A 99 0.13 1.87 -11.33
CA ALA A 99 -0.42 2.48 -10.11
C ALA A 99 -1.95 2.45 -10.05
N LEU A 100 -2.63 2.58 -11.19
CA LEU A 100 -4.09 2.74 -11.23
C LEU A 100 -4.82 1.57 -10.55
N PRO A 101 -4.44 0.29 -10.75
CA PRO A 101 -5.10 -0.82 -10.04
C PRO A 101 -4.91 -0.83 -8.52
N LEU A 102 -3.81 -0.25 -8.02
CA LEU A 102 -3.47 -0.20 -6.60
C LEU A 102 -4.38 0.74 -5.80
N ILE A 103 -5.07 1.67 -6.50
CA ILE A 103 -5.97 2.64 -5.87
C ILE A 103 -7.45 2.33 -6.10
N GLN A 104 -7.77 1.18 -6.72
CA GLN A 104 -9.15 0.86 -7.08
C GLN A 104 -10.02 0.48 -5.88
N GLY A 105 -11.32 0.72 -6.04
CA GLY A 105 -12.37 0.47 -5.06
C GLY A 105 -12.29 1.38 -3.84
N GLU A 106 -13.42 1.47 -3.13
CA GLU A 106 -13.57 2.35 -1.96
C GLU A 106 -13.65 1.52 -0.69
N SER A 107 -12.79 1.82 0.29
CA SER A 107 -12.96 1.32 1.66
C SER A 107 -14.02 2.16 2.37
N THR A 108 -15.10 1.53 2.83
CA THR A 108 -16.25 2.18 3.48
C THR A 108 -16.30 1.85 4.98
N PRO A 109 -15.42 2.44 5.82
CA PRO A 109 -15.48 2.20 7.24
C PRO A 109 -16.82 2.68 7.82
N PRO A 110 -17.37 2.00 8.85
CA PRO A 110 -18.60 2.43 9.48
C PRO A 110 -18.42 3.82 10.09
N LEU A 111 -19.48 4.64 10.00
CA LEU A 111 -19.53 5.96 10.59
C LEU A 111 -20.33 5.94 11.91
N GLU A 112 -19.93 6.79 12.85
CA GLU A 112 -20.61 7.05 14.12
C GLU A 112 -20.58 8.57 14.34
N ASP A 113 -21.75 9.18 14.55
CA ASP A 113 -21.92 10.64 14.71
C ASP A 113 -21.24 11.49 13.62
N GLY A 114 -21.23 10.99 12.38
CA GLY A 114 -20.64 11.68 11.22
C GLY A 114 -19.12 11.51 11.07
N LEU A 115 -18.47 10.68 11.89
CA LEU A 115 -17.02 10.41 11.84
C LEU A 115 -16.72 8.92 11.62
N PRO A 116 -15.58 8.56 11.01
CA PRO A 116 -15.15 7.17 10.92
C PRO A 116 -14.99 6.53 12.30
N ARG A 117 -15.63 5.38 12.50
CA ARG A 117 -15.53 4.62 13.75
C ARG A 117 -14.26 3.76 13.76
N PHE A 118 -13.23 4.26 14.43
CA PHE A 118 -11.96 3.54 14.61
C PHE A 118 -12.01 2.52 15.76
N ALA A 119 -11.22 1.44 15.63
CA ALA A 119 -11.10 0.41 16.65
C ALA A 119 -10.41 0.93 17.92
N LYS A 120 -11.01 0.66 19.08
CA LYS A 120 -10.43 0.95 20.40
C LYS A 120 -9.98 -0.36 21.07
N LEU A 121 -8.70 -0.67 20.96
CA LEU A 121 -8.11 -1.86 21.59
C LEU A 121 -7.94 -1.66 23.09
N LYS A 122 -8.15 -2.72 23.90
CA LYS A 122 -7.98 -2.69 25.36
C LYS A 122 -6.52 -2.53 25.81
N LYS A 123 -5.55 -2.82 24.92
CA LYS A 123 -4.09 -2.72 25.17
C LYS A 123 -3.66 -3.37 26.50
N VAL A 124 -4.20 -4.54 26.82
CA VAL A 124 -3.82 -5.29 28.04
C VAL A 124 -2.39 -5.81 27.87
N LEU A 125 -1.52 -5.50 28.85
CA LEU A 125 -0.12 -5.93 28.82
C LEU A 125 -0.02 -7.43 29.08
N ALA A 126 0.81 -8.12 28.29
CA ALA A 126 1.17 -9.51 28.55
C ALA A 126 2.02 -9.60 29.84
N LYS A 127 1.77 -10.64 30.64
CA LYS A 127 2.67 -11.00 31.74
C LYS A 127 3.98 -11.51 31.11
N LYS A 128 5.10 -11.10 31.68
CA LYS A 128 6.42 -11.63 31.29
C LYS A 128 6.50 -13.12 31.56
#